data_AF-A0A644UBU0-F1
#
_entry.id   AF-A0A644UBU0-F1
#
_cell.length_a   1.000
_cell.length_b   1.000
_cell.length_c   1.000
_cell.angle_alpha   90.00
_cell.angle_beta   90.00
_cell.angle_gamma   90.00
#
_symmetry.space_group_name_H-M   'P 1'
#
loop_
_entity.id
_entity.type
_entity.pdbx_description
1 polymer ?
#
loop_
_entity_poly.entity_id
_entity_poly.type
_entity_poly.pdbx_seq_one_letter_code
_entity_poly.pdbx_strand_id
1 'polypeptide(L)'
;MLNESNISNATYELPEELEIIEGWCGGSNIDIYPIKDNEEKFVSWDDPDNERLRKYGISIDEDGFADTVEFFLERYFDANLIWNINNHVNCDGTSYEHYGENYYTYKTLNEILNSIERTIFLLETNIESPELDSYFNNFHFKHYDEHPSKDPRKIKDYIEFYKFFITRMRKMMSDVSESEIICFSGP
;
A
#
# COMPACT_ATOMS: atom_id res chain seq x y z
N MET A 1 -30.28 -5.51 -34.16
CA MET A 1 -29.42 -6.59 -33.65
C MET A 1 -27.98 -6.16 -33.93
N LEU A 2 -27.32 -5.60 -32.92
CA LEU A 2 -25.91 -5.23 -33.00
C LEU A 2 -25.10 -6.47 -32.58
N ASN A 3 -24.14 -6.84 -33.42
CA ASN A 3 -23.28 -8.01 -33.23
C ASN A 3 -22.40 -7.83 -31.98
N GLU A 4 -22.70 -8.62 -30.95
CA GLU A 4 -21.73 -8.99 -29.91
C GLU A 4 -20.77 -10.01 -30.50
N SER A 5 -19.55 -9.61 -30.82
CA SER A 5 -18.37 -10.49 -30.88
C SER A 5 -17.18 -9.69 -31.40
N ASN A 6 -16.50 -9.02 -30.47
CA ASN A 6 -15.05 -8.78 -30.48
C ASN A 6 -14.68 -8.17 -29.13
N ILE A 7 -14.97 -8.88 -28.04
CA ILE A 7 -14.31 -8.62 -26.76
C ILE A 7 -13.00 -9.39 -26.88
N SER A 8 -11.94 -8.68 -27.27
CA SER A 8 -10.59 -9.23 -27.15
C SER A 8 -10.36 -9.54 -25.68
N ASN A 9 -9.84 -10.73 -25.39
CA ASN A 9 -9.25 -11.08 -24.10
C ASN A 9 -7.96 -10.26 -23.88
N ALA A 10 -8.08 -8.93 -23.89
CA ALA A 10 -7.04 -8.07 -23.37
C ALA A 10 -7.09 -8.26 -21.86
N THR A 11 -6.13 -9.01 -21.33
CA THR A 11 -5.75 -8.92 -19.92
C THR A 11 -5.54 -7.44 -19.64
N TYR A 12 -6.36 -6.90 -18.76
CA TYR A 12 -6.18 -5.52 -18.33
C TYR A 12 -4.87 -5.46 -17.57
N GLU A 13 -3.93 -4.67 -18.07
CA GLU A 13 -2.64 -4.42 -17.42
C GLU A 13 -2.75 -3.08 -16.72
N LEU A 14 -2.37 -3.05 -15.44
CA LEU A 14 -2.27 -1.81 -14.68
C LEU A 14 -1.16 -0.92 -15.28
N PRO A 15 -1.25 0.41 -15.12
CA PRO A 15 -0.11 1.30 -15.35
C PRO A 15 1.14 0.81 -14.62
N GLU A 16 2.33 1.08 -15.17
CA GLU A 16 3.63 0.65 -14.61
C GLU A 16 3.79 1.14 -13.16
N GLU A 17 3.33 2.35 -12.87
CA GLU A 17 3.37 2.97 -11.55
C GLU A 17 2.46 2.26 -10.53
N LEU A 18 1.43 1.54 -10.99
CA LEU A 18 0.52 0.76 -10.13
C LEU A 18 0.87 -0.74 -10.13
N GLU A 19 1.99 -1.14 -10.73
CA GLU A 19 2.44 -2.52 -10.68
C GLU A 19 2.83 -2.90 -9.24
N ILE A 20 2.41 -4.10 -8.82
CA ILE A 20 2.86 -4.70 -7.57
C ILE A 20 3.93 -5.73 -7.90
N ILE A 21 5.17 -5.42 -7.57
CA ILE A 21 6.34 -6.27 -7.81
C ILE A 21 6.49 -7.24 -6.63
N GLU A 22 6.68 -8.52 -6.92
CA GLU A 22 6.90 -9.54 -5.89
C GLU A 22 8.32 -9.49 -5.32
N GLY A 23 8.44 -9.49 -3.99
CA GLY A 23 9.71 -9.45 -3.29
C GLY A 23 10.20 -8.03 -3.01
N TRP A 24 11.52 -7.87 -2.93
CA TRP A 24 12.20 -6.60 -2.66
C TRP A 24 12.87 -6.11 -3.93
N CYS A 25 12.60 -4.86 -4.32
CA CYS A 25 13.13 -4.25 -5.53
C CYS A 25 14.09 -3.09 -5.23
N GLY A 26 13.88 -2.35 -4.14
CA GLY A 26 14.60 -1.10 -3.84
C GLY A 26 14.46 -0.05 -4.95
N GLY A 27 15.33 0.96 -4.94
CA GLY A 27 15.35 1.98 -6.00
C GLY A 27 14.30 3.07 -5.75
N SER A 28 13.44 3.35 -6.73
CA SER A 28 12.33 4.32 -6.60
C SER A 28 11.03 3.63 -6.18
N ASN A 29 11.11 2.64 -5.29
CA ASN A 29 9.96 1.87 -4.84
C ASN A 29 9.77 1.98 -3.34
N ILE A 30 8.52 1.89 -2.90
CA ILE A 30 8.17 1.58 -1.51
C ILE A 30 8.19 0.06 -1.35
N ASP A 31 9.08 -0.42 -0.49
CA ASP A 31 9.20 -1.85 -0.17
C ASP A 31 8.35 -2.17 1.06
N ILE A 32 7.46 -3.15 0.91
CA ILE A 32 6.48 -3.56 1.93
C ILE A 32 6.75 -5.01 2.31
N TYR A 33 7.19 -5.25 3.55
CA TYR A 33 7.63 -6.59 3.94
C TYR A 33 7.43 -6.89 5.42
N PRO A 34 7.25 -8.17 5.79
CA PRO A 34 7.19 -8.56 7.18
C PRO A 34 8.56 -8.45 7.82
N ILE A 35 8.58 -8.04 9.08
CA ILE A 35 9.79 -8.03 9.90
C ILE A 35 9.67 -9.02 11.04
N LYS A 36 10.80 -9.54 11.51
CA LYS A 36 10.80 -10.43 12.67
C LYS A 36 10.42 -9.64 13.91
N ASP A 37 9.43 -10.13 14.65
CA ASP A 37 9.16 -9.57 15.97
C ASP A 37 10.27 -10.00 16.94
N ASN A 38 11.13 -9.07 17.34
CA ASN A 38 12.25 -9.34 18.25
C ASN A 38 12.12 -8.56 19.57
N GLU A 39 12.90 -8.92 20.59
CA GLU A 39 12.85 -8.27 21.90
C GLU A 39 13.36 -6.83 21.87
N GLU A 40 14.34 -6.56 20.99
CA GLU A 40 14.96 -5.24 20.84
C GLU A 40 14.04 -4.24 20.11
N LYS A 41 12.97 -4.73 19.46
CA LYS A 41 12.02 -3.95 18.66
C LYS A 41 12.76 -3.00 17.72
N PHE A 42 13.80 -3.53 17.10
CA PHE A 42 14.73 -2.84 16.21
C PHE A 42 15.00 -3.72 14.99
N VAL A 43 15.01 -3.12 13.80
CA VAL A 43 15.27 -3.83 12.54
C VAL A 43 16.74 -3.68 12.18
N SER A 44 17.49 -4.78 12.30
CA SER A 44 18.79 -4.87 11.65
C SER A 44 18.60 -5.34 10.22
N TRP A 45 19.11 -4.55 9.27
CA TRP A 45 19.13 -4.89 7.84
C TRP A 45 19.96 -6.14 7.54
N ASP A 46 20.98 -6.37 8.37
CA ASP A 46 21.88 -7.52 8.29
C ASP A 46 21.36 -8.75 9.06
N ASP A 47 20.14 -8.69 9.62
CA ASP A 47 19.51 -9.85 10.27
C ASP A 47 19.06 -10.88 9.21
N PRO A 48 19.61 -12.10 9.22
CA PRO A 48 19.25 -13.14 8.25
C PRO A 48 17.76 -13.51 8.26
N ASP A 49 17.08 -13.34 9.40
CA ASP A 49 15.65 -13.59 9.47
C ASP A 49 14.86 -12.51 8.72
N ASN A 50 15.24 -11.24 8.82
CA ASN A 50 14.61 -10.17 8.07
C ASN A 50 14.89 -10.31 6.57
N GLU A 51 16.11 -10.69 6.18
CA GLU A 51 16.43 -11.01 4.78
C GLU A 51 15.54 -12.14 4.24
N ARG A 52 15.36 -13.22 5.01
CA ARG A 52 14.46 -14.33 4.65
C ARG A 52 13.01 -13.87 4.53
N LEU A 53 12.57 -12.93 5.36
CA LEU A 53 11.19 -12.44 5.38
C LEU A 53 10.87 -11.49 4.21
N ARG A 54 11.85 -10.70 3.76
CA ARG A 54 11.69 -9.78 2.61
C ARG A 54 11.25 -10.46 1.32
N LYS A 55 11.57 -11.74 1.12
CA LYS A 55 11.10 -12.51 -0.05
C LYS A 55 9.57 -12.64 -0.14
N TYR A 56 8.87 -12.46 0.99
CA TYR A 56 7.40 -12.44 1.04
C TYR A 56 6.83 -11.04 0.85
N GLY A 57 7.68 -10.03 0.81
CA GLY A 57 7.32 -8.64 0.56
C GLY A 57 6.80 -8.39 -0.84
N ILE A 58 6.43 -7.14 -1.07
CA ILE A 58 6.13 -6.56 -2.37
C ILE A 58 6.77 -5.18 -2.47
N SER A 59 6.96 -4.71 -3.69
CA SER A 59 7.39 -3.34 -3.97
C SER A 59 6.38 -2.66 -4.89
N ILE A 60 6.20 -1.36 -4.70
CA ILE A 60 5.31 -0.51 -5.51
C ILE A 60 6.09 0.76 -5.84
N ASP A 61 5.97 1.26 -7.07
CA ASP A 61 6.60 2.53 -7.47
C ASP A 61 6.23 3.66 -6.49
N GLU A 62 7.19 4.51 -6.17
CA GLU A 62 7.07 5.59 -5.19
C GLU A 62 5.87 6.50 -5.47
N ASP A 63 5.71 6.94 -6.71
CA ASP A 63 4.65 7.87 -7.06
C ASP A 63 3.29 7.16 -7.08
N GLY A 64 3.22 5.94 -7.62
CA GLY A 64 1.98 5.15 -7.60
C GLY A 64 1.52 4.82 -6.19
N PHE A 65 2.45 4.57 -5.27
CA PHE A 65 2.17 4.37 -3.86
C PHE A 65 1.65 5.64 -3.18
N ALA A 66 2.31 6.78 -3.40
CA ALA A 66 1.86 8.08 -2.90
C ALA A 66 0.44 8.42 -3.39
N ASP A 67 0.15 8.07 -4.66
CA ASP A 67 -1.14 8.27 -5.31
C ASP A 67 -2.22 7.26 -4.91
N THR A 68 -1.93 6.25 -4.09
CA THR A 68 -2.92 5.20 -3.76
C THR A 68 -2.97 4.76 -2.30
N VAL A 69 -1.83 4.45 -1.67
CA VAL A 69 -1.80 3.76 -0.37
C VAL A 69 -1.40 4.70 0.76
N GLU A 70 -0.50 5.65 0.50
CA GLU A 70 0.14 6.50 1.51
C GLU A 70 -0.85 7.18 2.48
N PHE A 71 -1.91 7.78 1.94
CA PHE A 71 -2.94 8.44 2.77
C PHE A 71 -3.55 7.50 3.84
N PHE A 72 -3.76 6.23 3.51
CA PHE A 72 -4.29 5.28 4.48
C PHE A 72 -3.27 4.96 5.57
N LEU A 73 -1.98 4.95 5.25
CA LEU A 73 -0.92 4.71 6.21
C LEU A 73 -0.78 5.89 7.18
N GLU A 74 -0.70 7.11 6.64
CA GLU A 74 -0.65 8.35 7.43
C GLU A 74 -1.78 8.42 8.46
N ARG A 75 -3.01 8.11 8.03
CA ARG A 75 -4.20 8.15 8.90
C ARG A 75 -4.15 7.17 10.06
N TYR A 76 -3.47 6.04 9.88
CA TYR A 76 -3.41 4.94 10.85
C TYR A 76 -2.05 4.81 11.54
N PHE A 77 -1.12 5.74 11.29
CA PHE A 77 0.20 5.74 11.88
C PHE A 77 0.12 5.87 13.41
N ASP A 78 0.78 4.95 14.12
CA ASP A 78 0.86 4.97 15.58
C ASP A 78 2.28 5.33 16.01
N ALA A 79 2.48 6.59 16.39
CA ALA A 79 3.74 7.09 16.93
C ALA A 79 4.10 6.47 18.30
N ASN A 80 3.16 5.79 18.96
CA ASN A 80 3.42 5.08 20.21
C ASN A 80 3.76 3.59 20.00
N LEU A 81 3.70 3.10 18.76
CA LEU A 81 4.16 1.75 18.45
C LEU A 81 5.67 1.69 18.67
N ILE A 82 6.12 0.74 19.49
CA ILE A 82 7.53 0.65 19.88
C ILE A 82 8.50 0.56 18.69
N TRP A 83 8.07 -0.07 17.60
CA TRP A 83 8.83 -0.13 16.35
C TRP A 83 9.03 1.25 15.72
N ASN A 84 7.99 2.09 15.71
CA ASN A 84 8.08 3.47 15.21
C ASN A 84 8.89 4.37 16.16
N ILE A 85 8.77 4.17 17.48
CA ILE A 85 9.56 4.91 18.49
C ILE A 85 11.06 4.64 18.33
N ASN A 86 11.43 3.37 18.18
CA ASN A 86 12.82 2.95 18.08
C ASN A 86 13.39 3.11 16.68
N ASN A 87 12.57 3.55 15.72
CA ASN A 87 13.05 3.81 14.38
C ASN A 87 13.84 5.11 14.38
N HIS A 88 15.16 4.98 14.23
CA HIS A 88 16.09 6.10 14.10
C HIS A 88 16.77 6.12 12.73
N VAL A 89 16.34 5.25 11.82
CA VAL A 89 16.82 5.24 10.44
C VAL A 89 15.98 6.26 9.68
N ASN A 90 16.54 7.45 9.50
CA ASN A 90 15.99 8.56 8.70
C ASN A 90 14.63 9.15 9.16
N CYS A 91 14.14 8.80 10.35
CA CYS A 91 12.89 9.32 10.91
C CYS A 91 13.03 9.73 12.38
N ASP A 92 12.14 10.61 12.86
CA ASP A 92 12.07 10.99 14.29
C ASP A 92 11.06 10.15 15.09
N GLY A 93 10.31 9.26 14.42
CA GLY A 93 9.33 8.35 15.00
C GLY A 93 8.04 9.03 15.50
N THR A 94 7.87 10.33 15.27
CA THR A 94 6.73 11.12 15.78
C THR A 94 5.59 11.27 14.78
N SER A 95 5.87 11.06 13.50
CA SER A 95 4.92 11.08 12.39
C SER A 95 5.26 10.01 11.35
N TYR A 96 4.32 9.77 10.45
CA TYR A 96 4.56 9.01 9.23
C TYR A 96 5.65 9.68 8.39
N GLU A 97 6.51 8.89 7.76
CA GLU A 97 7.65 9.37 6.97
C GLU A 97 7.72 8.68 5.61
N HIS A 98 7.50 9.43 4.53
CA HIS A 98 7.51 8.89 3.16
C HIS A 98 8.85 8.22 2.79
N TYR A 99 9.98 8.85 3.14
CA TYR A 99 11.33 8.34 2.85
C TYR A 99 11.91 7.49 4.00
N GLY A 100 11.08 7.16 4.99
CA GLY A 100 11.47 6.41 6.19
C GLY A 100 10.87 5.01 6.21
N GLU A 101 11.09 4.32 7.32
CA GLU A 101 10.38 3.06 7.60
C GLU A 101 9.17 3.33 8.50
N ASN A 102 8.03 2.77 8.14
CA ASN A 102 6.79 2.91 8.88
C ASN A 102 6.26 1.52 9.23
N TYR A 103 6.06 1.27 10.53
CA TYR A 103 5.69 -0.04 11.04
C TYR A 103 4.21 -0.10 11.42
N TYR A 104 3.58 -1.21 11.04
CA TYR A 104 2.17 -1.46 11.32
C TYR A 104 1.96 -2.88 11.82
N THR A 105 1.17 -3.01 12.87
CA THR A 105 0.73 -4.33 13.34
C THR A 105 -0.28 -4.94 12.37
N TYR A 106 -0.43 -6.26 12.37
CA TYR A 106 -1.47 -6.95 11.60
C TYR A 106 -2.88 -6.47 11.95
N LYS A 107 -3.10 -6.09 13.20
CA LYS A 107 -4.38 -5.51 13.62
C LYS A 107 -4.62 -4.18 12.89
N THR A 108 -3.68 -3.25 12.96
CA THR A 108 -3.77 -1.95 12.29
C THR A 108 -3.89 -2.12 10.78
N LEU A 109 -3.13 -3.04 10.19
CA LEU A 109 -3.22 -3.34 8.76
C LEU A 109 -4.59 -3.86 8.35
N ASN A 110 -5.23 -4.71 9.14
CA ASN A 110 -6.61 -5.11 8.83
C ASN A 110 -7.57 -3.91 8.82
N GLU A 111 -7.38 -2.91 9.67
CA GLU A 111 -8.18 -1.68 9.66
C GLU A 111 -7.90 -0.82 8.42
N ILE A 112 -6.63 -0.71 8.01
CA ILE A 112 -6.21 -0.06 6.75
C ILE A 112 -6.86 -0.76 5.54
N LEU A 113 -6.74 -2.09 5.44
CA LEU A 113 -7.30 -2.88 4.34
C LEU A 113 -8.82 -2.79 4.28
N ASN A 114 -9.52 -2.77 5.42
CA ASN A 114 -10.96 -2.56 5.46
C ASN A 114 -11.35 -1.15 4.97
N SER A 115 -10.51 -0.13 5.22
CA SER A 115 -10.72 1.22 4.70
C SER A 115 -10.55 1.27 3.19
N ILE A 116 -9.57 0.53 2.65
CA ILE A 116 -9.40 0.38 1.20
C ILE A 116 -10.60 -0.38 0.59
N GLU A 117 -11.11 -1.43 1.22
CA GLU A 117 -12.34 -2.12 0.79
C GLU A 117 -13.56 -1.17 0.78
N ARG A 118 -13.67 -0.28 1.77
CA ARG A 118 -14.70 0.76 1.80
C ARG A 118 -14.53 1.75 0.65
N THR A 119 -13.30 2.15 0.33
CA THR A 119 -13.00 3.02 -0.81
C THR A 119 -13.37 2.36 -2.13
N ILE A 120 -13.06 1.07 -2.33
CA ILE A 120 -13.52 0.30 -3.50
C ILE A 120 -15.05 0.37 -3.62
N PHE A 121 -15.77 0.08 -2.52
CA PHE A 121 -17.23 0.14 -2.52
C PHE A 121 -17.76 1.52 -2.92
N LEU A 122 -17.14 2.60 -2.42
CA LEU A 122 -17.54 3.97 -2.76
C LEU A 122 -17.25 4.30 -4.23
N LEU A 123 -16.09 3.92 -4.74
CA LEU A 123 -15.72 4.09 -6.16
C LEU A 123 -16.69 3.35 -7.09
N GLU A 124 -17.16 2.16 -6.70
CA GLU A 124 -18.11 1.35 -7.48
C GLU A 124 -19.56 1.85 -7.41
N THR A 125 -19.99 2.44 -6.27
CA THR A 125 -21.42 2.67 -5.99
C THR A 125 -21.82 4.12 -5.82
N ASN A 126 -20.92 4.99 -5.40
CA ASN A 126 -21.22 6.40 -5.11
C ASN A 126 -19.96 7.28 -5.14
N ILE A 127 -19.53 7.62 -6.36
CA ILE A 127 -18.28 8.37 -6.57
C ILE A 127 -18.34 9.84 -6.16
N GLU A 128 -19.54 10.38 -5.88
CA GLU A 128 -19.74 11.76 -5.39
C GLU A 128 -19.91 11.79 -3.86
N SER A 129 -19.38 10.79 -3.15
CA SER A 129 -19.46 10.73 -1.69
C SER A 129 -18.49 11.73 -1.04
N PRO A 130 -18.93 12.53 -0.05
CA PRO A 130 -18.02 13.38 0.74
C PRO A 130 -16.94 12.59 1.49
N GLU A 131 -17.22 11.33 1.80
CA GLU A 131 -16.23 10.40 2.35
C GLU A 131 -15.11 10.20 1.32
N LEU A 132 -15.47 9.99 0.05
CA LEU A 132 -14.55 9.80 -1.05
C LEU A 132 -13.74 11.08 -1.38
N ASP A 133 -14.38 12.24 -1.31
CA ASP A 133 -13.72 13.55 -1.45
C ASP A 133 -12.61 13.74 -0.41
N SER A 134 -12.76 13.21 0.81
CA SER A 134 -11.71 13.27 1.82
C SER A 134 -10.48 12.44 1.46
N TYR A 135 -10.64 11.36 0.68
CA TYR A 135 -9.50 10.62 0.14
C TYR A 135 -8.89 11.39 -1.04
N PHE A 136 -9.71 11.86 -1.98
CA PHE A 136 -9.27 12.59 -3.18
C PHE A 136 -8.61 13.94 -2.93
N ASN A 137 -8.98 14.66 -1.86
CA ASN A 137 -8.34 15.93 -1.52
C ASN A 137 -6.94 15.77 -0.93
N ASN A 138 -6.60 14.59 -0.43
CA ASN A 138 -5.27 14.30 0.13
C ASN A 138 -4.37 13.54 -0.84
N PHE A 139 -4.92 13.02 -1.94
CA PHE A 139 -4.10 12.48 -3.01
C PHE A 139 -3.32 13.60 -3.69
N HIS A 140 -2.00 13.57 -3.53
CA HIS A 140 -1.09 14.35 -4.34
C HIS A 140 -0.96 13.70 -5.71
N PHE A 141 -2.02 13.76 -6.53
CA PHE A 141 -2.02 13.26 -7.91
C PHE A 141 -0.98 14.00 -8.77
N LYS A 142 0.30 13.74 -8.56
CA LYS A 142 1.38 14.37 -9.32
C LYS A 142 1.30 13.96 -10.78
N HIS A 143 0.74 12.77 -11.05
CA HIS A 143 0.58 12.21 -12.39
C HIS A 143 -0.76 12.53 -13.06
N TYR A 144 -1.70 13.17 -12.36
CA TYR A 144 -3.03 13.40 -12.91
C TYR A 144 -3.56 14.80 -12.60
N ASP A 145 -3.56 15.66 -13.63
CA ASP A 145 -4.10 17.03 -13.61
C ASP A 145 -5.60 17.11 -13.22
N GLU A 146 -6.32 16.00 -13.15
CA GLU A 146 -7.77 15.96 -12.91
C GLU A 146 -8.19 14.88 -11.90
N HIS A 147 -9.13 15.27 -11.02
CA HIS A 147 -9.79 14.42 -10.03
C HIS A 147 -10.27 13.09 -10.65
N PRO A 148 -9.98 11.92 -10.03
CA PRO A 148 -10.28 10.61 -10.62
C PRO A 148 -11.75 10.39 -10.97
N SER A 149 -12.68 11.04 -10.24
CA SER A 149 -14.12 11.00 -10.57
C SER A 149 -14.47 11.48 -11.98
N LYS A 150 -13.53 12.17 -12.66
CA LYS A 150 -13.70 12.68 -14.03
C LYS A 150 -13.20 11.72 -15.12
N ASP A 151 -12.46 10.65 -14.78
CA ASP A 151 -12.00 9.64 -15.74
C ASP A 151 -12.39 8.21 -15.30
N PRO A 152 -13.46 7.64 -15.89
CA PRO A 152 -13.91 6.26 -15.64
C PRO A 152 -12.82 5.18 -15.75
N ARG A 153 -11.79 5.36 -16.59
CA ARG A 153 -10.72 4.38 -16.73
C ARG A 153 -9.81 4.36 -15.51
N LYS A 154 -9.47 5.52 -14.95
CA LYS A 154 -8.63 5.63 -13.75
C LYS A 154 -9.29 5.05 -12.51
N ILE A 155 -10.61 5.22 -12.39
CA ILE A 155 -11.38 4.60 -11.31
C ILE A 155 -11.27 3.07 -11.38
N LYS A 156 -11.30 2.51 -12.59
CA LYS A 156 -11.11 1.08 -12.81
C LYS A 156 -9.69 0.65 -12.42
N ASP A 157 -8.66 1.38 -12.82
CA ASP A 157 -7.27 1.12 -12.42
C ASP A 157 -7.12 1.07 -10.89
N TYR A 158 -7.63 2.07 -10.17
CA TYR A 158 -7.57 2.11 -8.72
C TYR A 158 -8.33 0.96 -8.06
N ILE A 159 -9.53 0.65 -8.53
CA ILE A 159 -10.30 -0.49 -8.00
C ILE A 159 -9.53 -1.79 -8.18
N GLU A 160 -8.94 -2.01 -9.36
CA GLU A 160 -8.19 -3.23 -9.63
C GLU A 160 -6.90 -3.29 -8.81
N PHE A 161 -6.12 -2.21 -8.77
CA PHE A 161 -4.96 -2.08 -7.90
C PHE A 161 -5.30 -2.39 -6.44
N TYR A 162 -6.32 -1.75 -5.88
CA TYR A 162 -6.72 -1.96 -4.48
C TYR A 162 -7.12 -3.42 -4.22
N LYS A 163 -7.85 -4.06 -5.14
CA LYS A 163 -8.21 -5.49 -5.02
C LYS A 163 -6.97 -6.38 -5.01
N PHE A 164 -6.00 -6.11 -5.89
CA PHE A 164 -4.73 -6.84 -5.92
C PHE A 164 -3.90 -6.59 -4.66
N PHE A 165 -3.75 -5.33 -4.25
CA PHE A 165 -3.05 -4.93 -3.03
C PHE A 165 -3.62 -5.61 -1.79
N ILE A 166 -4.94 -5.54 -1.56
CA ILE A 166 -5.59 -6.22 -0.43
C ILE A 166 -5.32 -7.72 -0.46
N THR A 167 -5.48 -8.35 -1.63
CA THR A 167 -5.27 -9.80 -1.79
C THR A 167 -3.84 -10.17 -1.42
N ARG A 168 -2.87 -9.38 -1.89
CA ARG A 168 -1.45 -9.67 -1.69
C ARG A 168 -0.98 -9.38 -0.26
N MET A 169 -1.49 -8.33 0.37
CA MET A 169 -1.26 -8.02 1.78
C MET A 169 -1.83 -9.11 2.69
N ARG A 170 -3.09 -9.53 2.47
CA ARG A 170 -3.70 -10.63 3.24
C ARG A 170 -2.93 -11.93 3.06
N LYS A 171 -2.46 -12.23 1.84
CA LYS A 171 -1.61 -13.39 1.58
C LYS A 171 -0.27 -13.29 2.34
N MET A 172 0.39 -12.14 2.31
CA MET A 172 1.64 -11.90 3.04
C MET A 172 1.46 -12.19 4.54
N MET A 173 0.41 -11.62 5.13
CA MET A 173 0.09 -11.79 6.56
C MET A 173 -0.26 -13.25 6.91
N SER A 174 -0.88 -13.98 5.99
CA SER A 174 -1.21 -15.40 6.18
C SER A 174 0.00 -16.33 6.03
N ASP A 175 0.90 -16.02 5.09
CA ASP A 175 2.08 -16.87 4.80
C ASP A 175 3.17 -16.71 5.87
N VAL A 176 3.19 -15.58 6.58
CA VAL A 176 4.17 -15.25 7.62
C VAL A 176 3.51 -15.11 8.99
N SER A 177 2.93 -16.19 9.50
CA SER A 177 2.25 -16.18 10.81
C SER A 177 3.17 -15.98 12.02
N GLU A 178 4.50 -16.03 11.80
CA GLU A 178 5.52 -15.82 12.82
C GLU A 178 5.91 -14.33 12.99
N SER A 179 5.39 -13.45 12.13
CA SER A 179 5.49 -12.01 12.26
C SER A 179 4.10 -11.44 12.55
N GLU A 180 4.05 -10.36 13.32
CA GLU A 180 2.83 -9.57 13.51
C GLU A 180 2.99 -8.12 13.02
N ILE A 181 4.12 -7.80 12.38
CA ILE A 181 4.52 -6.45 12.00
C ILE A 181 4.96 -6.41 10.55
N ILE A 182 4.43 -5.46 9.80
CA ILE A 182 4.89 -5.12 8.45
C ILE A 182 5.61 -3.77 8.49
N CYS A 183 6.71 -3.69 7.77
CA CYS A 183 7.42 -2.46 7.44
C CYS A 183 6.98 -1.97 6.07
N PHE A 184 6.72 -0.67 5.96
CA PHE A 184 6.66 0.08 4.70
C PHE A 184 7.90 0.97 4.67
N SER A 185 8.86 0.60 3.84
CA SER A 185 10.14 1.30 3.69
C SER A 185 10.09 2.20 2.47
N GLY A 186 10.39 3.47 2.67
CA GLY A 186 10.64 4.42 1.60
C GLY A 186 11.77 3.98 0.64
N PRO A 187 11.92 4.68 -0.49
CA PRO A 187 12.92 4.38 -1.52
C PRO A 187 14.37 4.61 -1.05
#